data_AF-X1K4Q3-F1
#
_entry.id   AF-X1K4Q3-F1
#
_cell.length_a   1.000
_cell.length_b   1.000
_cell.length_c   1.000
_cell.angle_alpha   90.00
_cell.angle_beta   90.00
_cell.angle_gamma   90.00
#
_symmetry.space_group_name_H-M   'P 1'
#
loop_
_entity.id
_entity.type
_entity.pdbx_description
1 polymer ?
#
loop_
_entity_poly.entity_id
_entity_poly.type
_entity_poly.pdbx_seq_one_letter_code
_entity_poly.pdbx_strand_id
1 'polypeptide(L)'
;FDPWNGINALEAMIQSFKNVDGLRPHMKDRSRFHGVIIDGGRVPNVIPEHSAGKFMIRTAQDGDLDGLMTKVIKCFEAAALATGARLEYNWGPRCN
;
A
#
# COMPACT_ATOMS: atom_id res chain seq x y z
N PHE A 1 3.02 -25.41 -14.14
CA PHE A 1 2.89 -24.18 -13.34
C PHE A 1 3.52 -24.49 -12.00
N ASP A 2 4.53 -23.74 -11.60
CA ASP A 2 5.28 -23.93 -10.35
C ASP A 2 5.02 -22.72 -9.44
N PRO A 3 3.92 -22.72 -8.65
CA PRO A 3 3.48 -21.56 -7.87
C PRO A 3 4.54 -21.00 -6.92
N TRP A 4 5.40 -21.87 -6.37
CA TRP A 4 6.47 -21.51 -5.44
C TRP A 4 7.59 -20.65 -6.05
N ASN A 5 7.67 -20.57 -7.38
CA ASN A 5 8.60 -19.66 -8.07
C ASN A 5 7.96 -18.30 -8.42
N GLY A 6 6.65 -18.14 -8.20
CA GLY A 6 5.92 -16.93 -8.53
C GLY A 6 5.96 -15.87 -7.42
N ILE A 7 6.02 -14.60 -7.82
CA ILE A 7 5.84 -13.46 -6.91
C ILE A 7 4.36 -13.10 -6.87
N ASN A 8 3.77 -13.04 -5.68
CA ASN A 8 2.35 -12.74 -5.52
C ASN A 8 2.13 -11.24 -5.25
N ALA A 9 1.77 -10.50 -6.30
CA ALA A 9 1.53 -9.06 -6.20
C ALA A 9 0.30 -8.71 -5.36
N LEU A 10 -0.74 -9.55 -5.33
CA LEU A 10 -1.91 -9.32 -4.47
C LEU A 10 -1.53 -9.44 -2.99
N GLU A 11 -0.71 -10.43 -2.64
CA GLU A 11 -0.24 -10.60 -1.27
C GLU A 11 0.59 -9.38 -0.82
N ALA A 12 1.45 -8.84 -1.68
CA ALA A 12 2.17 -7.60 -1.42
C ALA A 12 1.22 -6.42 -1.11
N MET A 13 0.12 -6.31 -1.87
CA MET A 13 -0.91 -5.28 -1.62
C MET A 13 -1.59 -5.50 -0.27
N ILE A 14 -2.02 -6.73 0.04
CA ILE A 14 -2.68 -7.06 1.30
C ILE A 14 -1.76 -6.78 2.50
N GLN A 15 -0.49 -7.16 2.42
CA GLN A 15 0.50 -6.84 3.45
C GLN A 15 0.71 -5.34 3.61
N SER A 16 0.67 -4.57 2.52
CA SER A 16 0.75 -3.10 2.57
C SER A 16 -0.38 -2.51 3.42
N PHE A 17 -1.63 -2.96 3.23
CA PHE A 17 -2.76 -2.54 4.06
C PHE A 17 -2.54 -2.89 5.54
N LYS A 18 -2.13 -4.13 5.84
CA LYS A 18 -1.86 -4.59 7.22
C LYS A 18 -0.77 -3.76 7.90
N ASN A 19 0.31 -3.46 7.17
CA ASN A 19 1.42 -2.65 7.67
C ASN A 19 0.95 -1.22 8.00
N VAL A 20 0.12 -0.62 7.14
CA VAL A 20 -0.46 0.71 7.40
C VAL A 20 -1.46 0.68 8.56
N ASP A 21 -2.23 -0.40 8.72
CA ASP A 21 -3.11 -0.55 9.89
C ASP A 21 -2.31 -0.55 11.21
N GLY A 22 -1.10 -1.12 11.19
CA GLY A 22 -0.15 -1.04 12.31
C GLY A 22 0.31 0.39 12.65
N LEU A 23 0.20 1.35 11.72
CA LEU A 23 0.51 2.75 11.98
C LEU A 23 -0.61 3.48 12.71
N ARG A 24 -1.85 2.99 12.69
CA ARG A 24 -3.03 3.72 13.20
C ARG A 24 -2.89 4.24 14.63
N PRO A 25 -2.34 3.48 15.61
CA PRO A 25 -2.12 3.99 16.96
C PRO A 25 -1.09 5.14 17.04
N HIS A 26 -0.24 5.28 16.03
CA HIS A 26 0.84 6.26 15.95
C HIS A 26 0.54 7.42 14.98
N MET A 27 -0.68 7.49 14.47
CA MET A 27 -1.15 8.60 13.62
C MET A 27 -1.67 9.73 14.51
N LYS A 28 -1.36 10.98 14.15
CA LYS A 28 -1.91 12.16 14.85
C LYS A 28 -3.41 12.26 14.68
N ASP A 29 -4.08 12.96 15.59
CA ASP A 29 -5.50 13.23 15.51
C ASP A 29 -5.91 13.80 14.14
N ARG A 30 -7.07 13.35 13.66
CA ARG A 30 -7.63 13.67 12.33
C ARG A 30 -6.81 13.20 11.12
N SER A 31 -5.72 12.46 11.33
CA SER A 31 -5.03 11.78 10.23
C SER A 31 -5.85 10.58 9.74
N ARG A 32 -5.92 10.39 8.44
CA ARG A 32 -6.68 9.31 7.80
C ARG A 32 -5.88 8.71 6.65
N PHE A 33 -6.00 7.39 6.52
CA PHE A 33 -5.55 6.62 5.37
C PHE A 33 -6.77 5.90 4.79
N HIS A 34 -7.01 6.09 3.50
CA HIS A 34 -8.05 5.43 2.74
C HIS A 34 -7.41 4.71 1.56
N GLY A 35 -7.86 3.50 1.27
CA GLY A 35 -7.34 2.70 0.18
C GLY A 35 -8.43 1.84 -0.45
N VAL A 36 -8.33 1.64 -1.75
CA VAL A 36 -9.13 0.67 -2.50
C VAL A 36 -8.20 -0.11 -3.44
N ILE A 37 -8.38 -1.43 -3.48
CA ILE A 37 -7.73 -2.28 -4.48
C ILE A 37 -8.57 -2.19 -5.76
N ILE A 38 -7.97 -1.72 -6.85
CA ILE A 38 -8.63 -1.56 -8.15
C ILE A 38 -8.28 -2.70 -9.11
N ASP A 39 -7.19 -3.42 -8.83
CA ASP A 39 -6.80 -4.65 -9.49
C ASP A 39 -6.19 -5.59 -8.45
N GLY A 40 -6.79 -6.76 -8.27
CA GLY A 40 -6.35 -7.77 -7.32
C GLY A 40 -6.10 -9.13 -7.98
N GLY A 41 -5.94 -9.17 -9.30
CA GLY A 41 -5.94 -10.42 -10.06
C GLY A 41 -7.33 -10.78 -10.60
N ARG A 42 -7.33 -11.62 -11.63
CA ARG A 42 -8.54 -11.91 -12.44
C ARG A 42 -9.15 -13.27 -12.18
N VAL A 43 -8.38 -14.22 -11.65
CA VAL A 43 -8.79 -15.63 -11.53
C VAL A 43 -8.30 -16.17 -10.17
N PRO A 44 -9.15 -16.86 -9.39
CA PRO A 44 -8.82 -17.26 -8.02
C PRO A 44 -7.74 -18.36 -7.90
N ASN A 45 -7.50 -19.14 -8.96
CA ASN A 45 -6.52 -20.23 -8.96
C ASN A 45 -5.20 -19.84 -9.66
N VAL A 46 -4.96 -18.55 -9.91
CA VAL A 46 -3.74 -18.02 -10.51
C VAL A 46 -3.11 -17.02 -9.55
N ILE A 47 -1.80 -17.15 -9.30
CA ILE A 47 -1.06 -16.15 -8.53
C ILE A 47 -1.06 -14.83 -9.30
N PRO A 48 -1.57 -13.72 -8.73
CA PRO A 48 -1.58 -12.43 -9.44
C PRO A 48 -0.15 -11.90 -9.62
N GLU A 49 0.25 -11.69 -10.88
CA GLU A 49 1.52 -11.04 -11.24
C GLU A 49 1.48 -9.51 -11.05
N HIS A 50 0.28 -8.94 -11.00
CA HIS A 50 0.03 -7.52 -10.86
C HIS A 50 -1.11 -7.27 -9.86
N SER A 51 -0.97 -6.20 -9.08
CA SER A 51 -2.03 -5.64 -8.26
C SER A 51 -1.89 -4.12 -8.24
N ALA A 52 -3.01 -3.42 -8.13
CA ALA A 52 -3.03 -1.97 -8.08
C ALA A 52 -4.09 -1.46 -7.11
N GLY A 53 -3.82 -0.30 -6.52
CA GLY A 53 -4.74 0.37 -5.63
C GLY A 53 -4.71 1.89 -5.81
N LYS A 54 -5.75 2.55 -5.33
CA LYS A 54 -5.79 4.01 -5.16
C LYS A 54 -5.88 4.35 -3.69
N PHE A 55 -5.04 5.29 -3.27
CA PHE A 55 -4.87 5.64 -1.87
C PHE A 55 -4.99 7.14 -1.67
N MET A 56 -5.51 7.54 -0.50
CA MET A 56 -5.58 8.92 -0.06
C MET A 56 -5.11 9.01 1.39
N ILE A 57 -4.21 9.95 1.63
CA ILE A 57 -3.72 10.29 2.96
C ILE A 57 -4.20 11.72 3.25
N ARG A 58 -4.77 11.93 4.43
CA ARG A 58 -5.24 13.24 4.88
C ARG A 58 -4.74 13.50 6.29
N THR A 59 -4.23 14.69 6.56
CA THR A 59 -3.91 15.20 7.90
C THR A 59 -4.64 16.52 8.12
N ALA A 60 -4.71 17.00 9.37
CA ALA A 60 -5.26 18.33 9.66
C ALA A 60 -4.22 19.46 9.52
N GLN A 61 -2.93 19.12 9.56
CA GLN A 61 -1.82 20.05 9.40
C GLN A 61 -0.90 19.54 8.30
N ASP A 62 -0.54 20.43 7.37
CA ASP A 62 0.32 20.07 6.22
C ASP A 62 1.71 19.62 6.65
N GLY A 63 2.24 20.20 7.73
CA GLY A 63 3.55 19.81 8.28
C GLY A 63 3.63 18.35 8.74
N ASP A 64 2.48 17.70 8.95
CA ASP A 64 2.40 16.29 9.35
C ASP A 64 2.19 15.33 8.18
N LEU A 65 1.80 15.86 7.02
CA LEU A 65 1.45 15.05 5.85
C LEU A 65 2.68 14.31 5.30
N ASP A 66 3.79 15.02 5.10
CA ASP A 66 5.01 14.45 4.51
C ASP A 66 5.59 13.32 5.36
N GLY A 67 5.56 13.47 6.69
CA GLY A 67 5.99 12.43 7.63
C GLY A 67 5.11 11.19 7.59
N LEU A 68 3.78 11.38 7.48
CA LEU A 68 2.85 10.26 7.36
C LEU A 68 2.96 9.58 5.99
N MET A 69 3.08 10.34 4.90
CA MET A 69 3.33 9.81 3.55
C MET A 69 4.57 8.93 3.53
N THR A 70 5.67 9.40 4.14
CA THR A 70 6.92 8.63 4.24
C THR A 70 6.72 7.31 4.98
N LYS A 71 6.01 7.31 6.11
CA LYS A 71 5.71 6.08 6.86
C LYS A 71 4.85 5.12 6.06
N VAL A 72 3.83 5.63 5.37
CA VAL A 72 2.96 4.80 4.51
C VAL A 72 3.78 4.17 3.39
N ILE A 73 4.63 4.92 2.68
CA ILE A 73 5.46 4.33 1.62
C ILE A 73 6.38 3.23 2.16
N LYS A 74 6.99 3.41 3.34
CA LYS A 74 7.78 2.36 3.98
C LYS A 74 6.98 1.08 4.26
N CYS A 75 5.69 1.18 4.56
CA CYS A 75 4.81 0.01 4.70
C CYS A 75 4.64 -0.76 3.38
N PHE A 76 4.54 -0.05 2.26
CA PHE A 76 4.45 -0.65 0.93
C PHE A 76 5.79 -1.24 0.49
N GLU A 77 6.91 -0.53 0.73
CA GLU A 77 8.26 -1.02 0.47
C GLU A 77 8.56 -2.31 1.26
N ALA A 78 8.17 -2.36 2.54
CA ALA A 78 8.33 -3.54 3.37
C ALA A 78 7.54 -4.75 2.82
N ALA A 79 6.31 -4.53 2.38
CA ALA A 79 5.49 -5.59 1.79
C ALA A 79 6.04 -6.07 0.43
N ALA A 80 6.53 -5.15 -0.40
CA ALA A 80 7.19 -5.47 -1.65
C ALA A 80 8.46 -6.30 -1.40
N LEU A 81 9.30 -5.87 -0.46
CA LEU A 81 10.51 -6.61 -0.06
C LEU A 81 10.19 -8.01 0.47
N ALA A 82 9.20 -8.13 1.37
CA ALA A 82 8.83 -9.41 1.99
C ALA A 82 8.31 -10.44 0.99
N THR A 83 7.69 -9.99 -0.11
CA THR A 83 7.08 -10.84 -1.13
C THR A 83 7.94 -11.00 -2.39
N GLY A 84 9.02 -10.23 -2.51
CA GLY A 84 9.83 -10.14 -3.73
C GLY A 84 9.17 -9.31 -4.85
N ALA A 85 8.06 -8.62 -4.58
CA ALA A 85 7.40 -7.76 -5.55
C ALA A 85 8.17 -6.45 -5.80
N ARG A 86 7.90 -5.83 -6.95
CA ARG A 86 8.35 -4.47 -7.25
C ARG A 86 7.23 -3.49 -6.92
N LEU A 87 7.57 -2.42 -6.21
CA LEU A 87 6.66 -1.31 -5.95
C LEU A 87 6.86 -0.20 -6.98
N GLU A 88 5.78 0.25 -7.59
CA GLU A 88 5.71 1.47 -8.38
C GLU A 88 4.58 2.34 -7.82
N TYR A 89 4.82 3.63 -7.62
CA TYR A 89 3.81 4.56 -7.11
C TYR A 89 4.00 5.96 -7.68
N ASN A 90 2.90 6.71 -7.74
CA ASN A 90 2.89 8.11 -8.11
C ASN A 90 1.97 8.89 -7.16
N TRP A 91 2.39 10.10 -6.80
CA TRP A 91 1.56 10.99 -5.99
C TRP A 91 0.66 11.82 -6.89
N GLY A 92 -0.63 11.85 -6.55
CA GLY A 92 -1.56 12.80 -7.12
C GLY A 92 -1.35 14.23 -6.59
N PRO A 93 -2.08 15.20 -7.15
CA PRO A 93 -2.06 16.58 -6.63
C PRO A 93 -2.50 16.61 -5.16
N ARG A 94 -1.86 17.47 -4.37
CA ARG A 94 -2.31 17.76 -2.99
C ARG A 94 -3.66 18.46 -3.06
N CYS A 95 -4.63 18.00 -2.27
CA CYS A 95 -5.90 18.72 -2.11
C CYS A 95 -5.62 19.97 -1.27
N ASN A 96 -5.61 21.14 -1.90
CA ASN A 96 -5.58 22.44 -1.22
C ASN A 96 -6.95 22.79 -0.65
#